data_AF-A0A7D4B1C2-F1
#
_entry.id   AF-A0A7D4B1C2-F1
#
_cell.length_a   1.000
_cell.length_b   1.000
_cell.length_c   1.000
_cell.angle_alpha   90.00
_cell.angle_beta   90.00
_cell.angle_gamma   90.00
#
_symmetry.space_group_name_H-M   'P 1'
#
loop_
_entity.id
_entity.type
_entity.pdbx_description
1 polymer ?
#
loop_
_entity_poly.entity_id
_entity_poly.type
_entity_poly.pdbx_seq_one_letter_code
_entity_poly.pdbx_strand_id
1 'polypeptide(L)'
;MLSVKLLPRVLNSNLQITNVDREVAAWMASNFMPYIDLAGIRQMAWVYAPSVRGQAMAHEIMARLPNATISLFNEMSEAVAWLEQTKPAPGTASKTTGRLAAHLQIADLIRAFRLRFNL
;
A
#
# COMPACT_ATOMS: atom_id res chain seq x y z
N MET A 1 -8.86 27.59 11.87
CA MET A 1 -9.55 26.28 11.89
C MET A 1 -8.55 25.21 11.46
N LEU A 2 -8.05 24.37 12.38
CA LEU A 2 -7.09 23.31 12.06
C LEU A 2 -7.82 22.20 11.29
N SER A 3 -7.50 22.03 10.00
CA SER A 3 -8.03 20.93 9.20
C SER A 3 -7.39 19.63 9.67
N VAL A 4 -8.19 18.74 10.26
CA VAL A 4 -7.79 17.37 10.59
C VAL A 4 -7.56 16.63 9.27
N LYS A 5 -6.32 16.34 8.94
CA LYS A 5 -5.98 15.64 7.70
C LYS A 5 -5.95 14.13 7.98
N LEU A 6 -6.99 13.43 7.54
CA LEU A 6 -7.04 11.97 7.63
C LEU A 6 -5.91 11.36 6.80
N LEU A 7 -5.18 10.40 7.40
CA LEU A 7 -4.17 9.63 6.68
C LEU A 7 -4.87 8.76 5.62
N PRO A 8 -4.34 8.71 4.38
CA PRO A 8 -4.87 7.82 3.36
C PRO A 8 -4.81 6.36 3.83
N ARG A 9 -5.94 5.67 3.70
CA ARG A 9 -6.12 4.27 4.02
C ARG A 9 -6.43 3.51 2.75
N VAL A 10 -5.82 2.35 2.56
CA VAL A 10 -5.96 1.56 1.33
C VAL A 10 -6.40 0.15 1.67
N LEU A 11 -7.36 -0.35 0.89
CA LEU A 11 -7.71 -1.76 0.80
C LEU A 11 -7.22 -2.26 -0.56
N ASN A 12 -6.27 -3.20 -0.53
CA ASN A 12 -5.81 -3.91 -1.71
C ASN A 12 -6.39 -5.33 -1.69
N SER A 13 -7.15 -5.71 -2.72
CA SER A 13 -7.73 -7.05 -2.81
C SER A 13 -7.21 -7.81 -4.01
N ASN A 14 -6.54 -8.92 -3.73
CA ASN A 14 -6.03 -9.84 -4.72
C ASN A 14 -6.89 -11.12 -4.83
N LEU A 15 -8.11 -11.12 -4.30
CA LEU A 15 -8.98 -12.31 -4.31
C LEU A 15 -9.22 -12.88 -5.71
N GLN A 16 -9.20 -12.02 -6.74
CA GLN A 16 -9.41 -12.42 -8.14
C GLN A 16 -8.11 -12.71 -8.90
N ILE A 17 -6.93 -12.61 -8.25
CA ILE A 17 -5.67 -12.99 -8.88
C ILE A 17 -5.61 -14.51 -8.97
N THR A 18 -5.57 -15.03 -10.19
CA THR A 18 -5.56 -16.47 -10.47
C THR A 18 -4.14 -17.04 -10.59
N ASN A 19 -3.16 -16.21 -10.95
CA ASN A 19 -1.75 -16.61 -11.05
C ASN A 19 -0.83 -15.43 -10.76
N VAL A 20 0.41 -15.70 -10.37
CA VAL A 20 1.39 -14.67 -10.06
C VAL A 20 2.82 -15.10 -10.38
N ASP A 21 3.58 -14.23 -11.03
CA ASP A 21 4.97 -14.54 -11.39
C ASP A 21 5.94 -14.37 -10.22
N ARG A 22 7.05 -15.13 -10.26
CA ARG A 22 8.05 -15.11 -9.19
C ARG A 22 8.72 -13.74 -9.03
N GLU A 23 8.78 -12.98 -10.12
CA GLU A 23 9.41 -11.66 -10.13
C GLU A 23 8.57 -10.57 -9.46
N VAL A 24 7.27 -10.81 -9.24
CA VAL A 24 6.36 -9.81 -8.68
C VAL A 24 6.79 -9.39 -7.29
N ALA A 25 7.32 -10.30 -6.46
CA ALA A 25 7.78 -9.96 -5.11
C ALA A 25 8.97 -8.98 -5.13
N ALA A 26 9.99 -9.28 -5.95
CA ALA A 26 11.15 -8.42 -6.12
C ALA A 26 10.77 -7.07 -6.74
N TRP A 27 9.88 -7.10 -7.74
CA TRP A 27 9.37 -5.89 -8.37
C TRP A 27 8.61 -5.01 -7.39
N MET A 28 7.67 -5.58 -6.62
CA MET A 28 6.86 -4.82 -5.66
C MET A 28 7.73 -4.13 -4.61
N ALA A 29 8.67 -4.88 -4.01
CA ALA A 29 9.56 -4.35 -2.98
C ALA A 29 10.41 -3.17 -3.51
N SER A 30 10.88 -3.25 -4.75
CA SER A 30 11.80 -2.25 -5.32
C SER A 30 11.12 -1.11 -6.06
N ASN A 31 9.91 -1.32 -6.59
CA ASN A 31 9.26 -0.40 -7.55
C ASN A 31 7.85 0.03 -7.16
N PHE A 32 7.20 -0.58 -6.18
CA PHE A 32 5.83 -0.17 -5.80
C PHE A 32 5.79 0.34 -4.37
N MET A 33 6.39 -0.42 -3.45
CA MET A 33 6.36 -0.15 -2.02
C MET A 33 7.03 1.18 -1.61
N PRO A 34 8.13 1.64 -2.24
CA PRO A 34 8.67 2.97 -1.95
C PRO A 34 7.65 4.10 -2.18
N TYR A 35 6.70 3.91 -3.09
CA TYR A 35 5.70 4.93 -3.43
C TYR A 35 4.48 4.92 -2.50
N ILE A 36 4.19 3.79 -1.86
CA ILE A 36 3.15 3.71 -0.81
C ILE A 36 3.56 4.57 0.39
N ASP A 37 4.82 4.47 0.83
CA ASP A 37 5.34 5.30 1.92
C ASP A 37 5.36 6.79 1.52
N LEU A 38 5.79 7.09 0.29
CA LEU A 38 5.85 8.45 -0.23
C LEU A 38 4.48 9.13 -0.33
N ALA A 39 3.45 8.37 -0.70
CA ALA A 39 2.06 8.83 -0.72
C ALA A 39 1.50 9.09 0.70
N GLY A 40 2.25 8.76 1.75
CA GLY A 40 1.84 8.90 3.14
C GLY A 40 0.77 7.89 3.53
N ILE A 41 0.66 6.76 2.81
CA ILE A 41 -0.23 5.67 3.18
C ILE A 41 0.41 4.98 4.39
N ARG A 42 -0.26 5.09 5.54
CA ARG A 42 0.20 4.53 6.82
C ARG A 42 -0.63 3.34 7.28
N GLN A 43 -1.66 2.97 6.51
CA GLN A 43 -2.56 1.86 6.82
C GLN A 43 -3.02 1.25 5.50
N MET A 44 -2.45 0.10 5.16
CA MET A 44 -2.88 -0.70 4.02
C MET A 44 -3.33 -2.08 4.53
N ALA A 45 -4.59 -2.40 4.29
CA ALA A 45 -5.07 -3.77 4.41
C ALA A 45 -4.91 -4.45 3.06
N TRP A 46 -4.29 -5.62 3.04
CA TRP A 46 -4.05 -6.38 1.83
C TRP A 46 -4.64 -7.79 1.95
N VAL A 47 -5.70 -8.04 1.21
CA VAL A 47 -6.27 -9.37 1.03
C VAL A 47 -5.45 -10.12 -0.03
N TYR A 48 -4.72 -11.16 0.38
CA TYR A 48 -3.87 -11.92 -0.55
C TYR A 48 -4.69 -12.84 -1.44
N ALA A 49 -4.08 -13.30 -2.54
CA ALA A 49 -4.74 -14.21 -3.46
C ALA A 49 -4.92 -15.60 -2.83
N PRO A 50 -6.03 -16.33 -3.07
CA PRO A 50 -6.31 -17.59 -2.40
C PRO A 50 -5.35 -18.72 -2.78
N SER A 51 -4.70 -18.63 -3.95
CA SER A 51 -3.77 -19.65 -4.42
C SER A 51 -2.53 -19.74 -3.52
N VAL A 52 -2.01 -20.96 -3.32
CA VAL A 52 -0.79 -21.20 -2.51
C VAL A 52 0.37 -20.29 -2.93
N ARG A 53 0.54 -20.11 -4.25
CA ARG A 53 1.59 -19.24 -4.80
C ARG A 53 1.35 -17.77 -4.47
N GLY A 54 0.10 -17.31 -4.50
CA GLY A 54 -0.28 -15.96 -4.11
C GLY A 54 -0.05 -15.67 -2.63
N GLN A 55 -0.40 -16.63 -1.76
CA GLN A 55 -0.13 -16.55 -0.33
C GLN A 55 1.38 -16.48 -0.05
N ALA A 56 2.16 -17.40 -0.64
CA ALA A 56 3.61 -17.42 -0.48
C ALA A 56 4.27 -16.10 -0.92
N MET A 57 3.83 -15.54 -2.05
CA MET A 57 4.32 -14.25 -2.53
C MET A 57 3.99 -13.11 -1.56
N ALA A 58 2.78 -13.03 -1.01
CA ALA A 58 2.42 -11.99 -0.05
C ALA A 58 3.34 -12.03 1.19
N HIS A 59 3.61 -13.23 1.71
CA HIS A 59 4.55 -13.40 2.82
C HIS A 59 5.99 -13.04 2.45
N GLU A 60 6.47 -13.43 1.26
CA GLU A 60 7.81 -13.07 0.78
C GLU A 60 7.98 -11.54 0.69
N ILE A 61 6.97 -10.84 0.19
CA ILE A 61 6.96 -9.39 0.10
C ILE A 61 7.02 -8.76 1.49
N MET A 62 6.23 -9.25 2.44
CA MET A 62 6.26 -8.74 3.81
C MET A 62 7.62 -8.98 4.48
N ALA A 63 8.25 -10.12 4.23
CA ALA A 63 9.60 -10.41 4.74
C ALA A 63 10.66 -9.44 4.19
N ARG A 64 10.47 -8.92 2.97
CA ARG A 64 11.33 -7.90 2.35
C ARG A 64 11.03 -6.47 2.86
N LEU A 65 9.96 -6.28 3.62
CA LEU A 65 9.44 -4.97 4.02
C LEU A 65 9.07 -4.94 5.51
N PRO A 66 10.05 -5.15 6.41
CA PRO A 66 9.79 -5.32 7.85
C PRO A 66 9.14 -4.11 8.53
N ASN A 67 9.26 -2.93 7.93
CA ASN A 67 8.70 -1.67 8.45
C ASN A 67 7.44 -1.22 7.69
N ALA A 68 6.89 -2.04 6.78
CA ALA A 68 5.70 -1.66 6.04
C ALA A 68 4.47 -1.62 6.94
N THR A 69 3.64 -0.59 6.79
CA THR A 69 2.36 -0.46 7.48
C THR A 69 1.25 -1.25 6.76
N ILE A 70 1.54 -2.51 6.44
CA ILE A 70 0.67 -3.40 5.69
C ILE A 70 0.24 -4.54 6.62
N SER A 71 -1.06 -4.77 6.69
CA SER A 71 -1.65 -5.93 7.37
C SER A 71 -2.21 -6.88 6.32
N LEU A 72 -1.85 -8.17 6.41
CA LEU A 72 -2.31 -9.21 5.50
C LEU A 72 -3.59 -9.87 6.00
N PHE A 73 -4.48 -10.21 5.08
CA PHE A 73 -5.75 -10.89 5.34
C PHE A 73 -6.03 -11.94 4.26
N ASN A 74 -6.75 -13.00 4.60
CA ASN A 74 -7.38 -13.90 3.62
C ASN A 74 -8.80 -13.47 3.26
N GLU A 75 -9.49 -12.78 4.17
CA GLU A 75 -10.89 -12.39 4.00
C GLU A 75 -11.07 -10.87 3.87
N MET A 76 -11.94 -10.47 2.95
CA MET A 76 -12.25 -9.07 2.70
C MET A 76 -12.91 -8.39 3.91
N SER A 77 -13.83 -9.10 4.57
CA SER A 77 -14.56 -8.60 5.72
C SER A 77 -13.63 -8.25 6.88
N GLU A 78 -12.63 -9.09 7.14
CA GLU A 78 -11.61 -8.85 8.18
C GLU A 78 -10.74 -7.64 7.86
N ALA A 79 -10.30 -7.52 6.60
CA ALA A 79 -9.52 -6.38 6.13
C ALA A 79 -10.27 -5.05 6.30
N VAL A 80 -11.56 -5.03 5.95
CA VAL A 80 -12.43 -3.85 6.11
C VAL A 80 -12.63 -3.53 7.60
N ALA A 81 -12.96 -4.54 8.41
CA ALA A 81 -13.15 -4.37 9.85
C ALA A 81 -11.89 -3.81 10.52
N TRP A 82 -10.71 -4.32 10.16
CA TRP A 82 -9.43 -3.80 10.66
C TRP A 82 -9.21 -2.34 10.29
N LEU A 83 -9.48 -1.97 9.03
CA LEU A 83 -9.37 -0.58 8.60
C LEU A 83 -10.33 0.31 9.43
N GLU A 84 -11.57 -0.10 9.62
CA GLU A 84 -12.55 0.65 10.43
C GLU A 84 -12.11 0.84 11.88
N GLN A 85 -11.64 -0.23 12.53
CA GLN A 85 -11.18 -0.22 13.92
C GLN A 85 -9.91 0.62 14.11
N THR A 86 -9.03 0.64 13.13
CA THR A 86 -7.75 1.39 13.20
C THR A 86 -7.88 2.84 12.73
N LYS A 87 -9.11 3.33 12.47
CA LYS A 87 -9.34 4.73 12.11
C LYS A 87 -8.81 5.66 13.21
N PRO A 88 -7.89 6.59 12.91
CA PRO A 88 -7.45 7.57 13.90
C PRO A 88 -8.63 8.42 14.38
N ALA A 89 -8.68 8.70 15.68
CA ALA A 89 -9.69 9.58 16.26
C ALA A 89 -9.63 10.98 15.62
N PRO A 90 -10.77 11.65 15.36
CA PRO A 90 -10.78 13.01 14.84
C PRO A 90 -9.98 13.94 15.76
N GLY A 91 -8.81 14.42 15.31
CA GLY A 91 -7.95 15.34 16.08
C GLY A 91 -6.50 14.89 16.29
N THR A 92 -6.15 13.63 16.00
CA THR A 92 -4.77 13.10 16.13
C THR A 92 -3.92 13.25 14.86
N ALA A 93 -4.43 13.95 13.83
CA ALA A 93 -3.73 14.11 12.57
C ALA A 93 -2.44 14.94 12.72
N SER A 94 -1.31 14.30 12.46
CA SER A 94 0.02 14.92 12.47
C SER A 94 0.13 15.98 11.37
N LYS A 95 0.83 17.09 11.69
CA LYS A 95 1.13 18.18 10.74
C LYS A 95 2.18 17.69 9.74
N THR A 96 1.76 17.08 8.63
CA THR A 96 2.71 16.68 7.58
C THR A 96 3.01 17.86 6.64
N THR A 97 4.14 18.52 6.88
CA THR A 97 4.72 19.61 6.06
C THR A 97 5.21 19.17 4.66
N GLY A 98 5.09 17.88 4.29
CA GLY A 98 5.68 17.31 3.07
C GLY A 98 4.90 17.48 1.74
N ARG A 99 3.81 18.27 1.71
CA ARG A 99 2.85 18.22 0.58
C ARG A 99 3.39 18.76 -0.76
N LEU A 100 4.39 19.65 -0.74
CA LEU A 100 5.00 20.20 -1.95
C LEU A 100 6.06 19.25 -2.53
N ALA A 101 6.88 18.64 -1.68
CA ALA A 101 7.87 17.64 -2.09
C ALA A 101 7.20 16.36 -2.64
N ALA A 102 6.13 15.88 -2.00
CA ALA A 102 5.39 14.71 -2.44
C ALA A 102 4.67 14.91 -3.80
N HIS A 103 4.17 16.12 -4.09
CA HIS A 103 3.52 16.40 -5.38
C HIS A 103 4.51 16.36 -6.55
N LEU A 104 5.71 16.93 -6.36
CA LEU A 104 6.77 16.89 -7.37
C LEU A 104 7.19 15.43 -7.62
N GLN A 105 7.33 14.64 -6.55
CA GLN A 105 7.68 13.23 -6.69
C GLN A 105 6.60 12.37 -7.32
N ILE A 106 5.30 12.66 -7.10
CA ILE A 106 4.21 11.90 -7.73
C ILE A 106 4.16 12.15 -9.24
N ALA A 107 4.40 13.39 -9.71
CA ALA A 107 4.43 13.68 -11.15
C ALA A 107 5.62 12.98 -11.84
N ASP A 108 6.80 13.05 -11.24
CA ASP A 108 7.99 12.34 -11.73
C ASP A 108 7.83 10.82 -11.66
N LEU A 109 7.12 10.32 -10.65
CA LEU A 109 6.74 8.93 -10.51
C LEU A 109 5.80 8.46 -11.61
N ILE A 110 4.70 9.18 -11.84
CA ILE A 110 3.75 8.87 -12.93
C ILE A 110 4.48 8.87 -14.26
N ARG A 111 5.41 9.81 -14.46
CA ARG A 111 6.25 9.87 -15.65
C ARG A 111 7.19 8.67 -15.77
N ALA A 112 7.89 8.29 -14.70
CA ALA A 112 8.77 7.13 -14.69
C ALA A 112 8.02 5.81 -14.92
N PHE A 113 6.82 5.68 -14.34
CA PHE A 113 5.95 4.54 -14.55
C PHE A 113 5.51 4.45 -16.03
N ARG A 114 5.01 5.55 -16.60
CA ARG A 114 4.64 5.62 -18.03
C ARG A 114 5.80 5.24 -18.95
N LEU A 115 6.99 5.80 -18.72
CA LEU A 115 8.19 5.49 -19.52
C LEU A 115 8.62 4.03 -19.40
N ARG A 116 8.50 3.42 -18.21
CA ARG A 116 8.92 2.04 -17.97
C ARG A 116 7.96 1.01 -18.56
N PHE A 117 6.67 1.34 -18.65
CA PHE A 117 5.62 0.41 -19.07
C PHE A 117 5.01 0.74 -20.44
N ASN A 118 5.55 1.71 -21.19
CA ASN A 118 5.00 2.18 -22.48
C ASN A 118 3.51 2.57 -22.39
N LEU A 119 3.14 3.31 -21.34
CA LEU A 119 1.80 3.83 -21.09
C LEU A 119 1.72 5.35 -21.27
#